data_AF-A0A1A8LEB2-F1
#
_entry.id   AF-A0A1A8LEB2-F1
#
_cell.length_a   1.000
_cell.length_b   1.000
_cell.length_c   1.000
_cell.angle_alpha   90.00
_cell.angle_beta   90.00
_cell.angle_gamma   90.00
#
_symmetry.space_group_name_H-M   'P 1'
#
loop_
_entity.id
_entity.type
_entity.pdbx_description
1 polymer ?
#
loop_
_entity_poly.entity_id
_entity_poly.type
_entity_poly.pdbx_seq_one_letter_code
_entity_poly.pdbx_strand_id
1 'polypeptide(L)'
;VMKTVQRHIVMGDFTPQFIHKLQDFYQKKVFLACEMKYLKNSPCVRLWNDVLLVSVLKGQNVLGYRMDKGKKDVLFEPISVVQLRSELLQHQHRYRELCRYLRVVQSNDSTLFQQLRDLVPFFFCLLGNFSSAIMNLFPPANAPASRFSPQLFLVFLRIFQTATAPKLMVTHMEQLCSSSATWEPIEAAEPMKCVDLVKFALRAQRFSSSVLSDSQCWTSLLQIVNSPALPAPSPQFLHDAQDVVKSLLCEKVSNMPIPRTFLEVYPDQALLLLVTGALGAQILDASLSPALPVLSTFKGNLWALQWLFESLAQSKEHFESIRQQITLEAANTTESSLAAGWIQSSQQQSLPEAT
;
A
#
# COMPACT_ATOMS: atom_id res chain seq x y z
N VAL A 1 15.75 -0.29 -33.16
CA VAL A 1 16.41 -1.57 -33.54
C VAL A 1 16.82 -2.41 -32.34
N MET A 2 17.72 -1.96 -31.45
CA MET A 2 18.22 -2.84 -30.37
C MET A 2 17.15 -3.27 -29.35
N LYS A 3 16.28 -2.34 -28.90
CA LYS A 3 15.10 -2.67 -28.08
C LYS A 3 14.19 -3.71 -28.77
N THR A 4 14.06 -3.64 -30.09
CA THR A 4 13.28 -4.59 -30.90
C THR A 4 13.93 -5.97 -30.89
N VAL A 5 15.25 -6.07 -31.05
CA VAL A 5 15.98 -7.34 -30.99
C VAL A 5 15.86 -7.95 -29.60
N GLN A 6 16.05 -7.17 -28.54
CA GLN A 6 15.86 -7.64 -27.16
C GLN A 6 14.42 -8.13 -26.93
N ARG A 7 13.41 -7.43 -27.44
CA ARG A 7 12.00 -7.88 -27.39
C ARG A 7 11.82 -9.23 -28.06
N HIS A 8 12.37 -9.43 -29.25
CA HIS A 8 12.27 -10.72 -29.96
C HIS A 8 12.99 -11.84 -29.21
N ILE A 9 14.14 -11.56 -28.58
CA ILE A 9 14.88 -12.55 -27.78
C ILE A 9 14.11 -12.94 -26.51
N VAL A 10 13.47 -11.98 -25.82
CA VAL A 10 12.78 -12.22 -24.54
C VAL A 10 11.37 -12.76 -24.74
N MET A 11 10.62 -12.18 -25.69
CA MET A 11 9.19 -12.42 -25.88
C MET A 11 8.88 -13.43 -27.00
N GLY A 12 9.82 -13.66 -27.92
CA GLY A 12 9.60 -14.50 -29.09
C GLY A 12 9.91 -15.98 -28.84
N ASP A 13 9.34 -16.84 -29.68
CA ASP A 13 9.50 -18.30 -29.61
C ASP A 13 10.73 -18.81 -30.37
N PHE A 14 11.88 -18.16 -30.18
CA PHE A 14 13.12 -18.60 -30.81
C PHE A 14 13.81 -19.71 -30.00
N THR A 15 14.42 -20.66 -30.70
CA THR A 15 15.21 -21.69 -30.02
C THR A 15 16.43 -21.08 -29.33
N PRO A 16 16.85 -21.60 -28.15
CA PRO A 16 18.06 -21.14 -27.48
C PRO A 16 19.31 -21.17 -28.39
N GLN A 17 19.41 -22.19 -29.25
CA GLN A 17 20.49 -22.32 -30.22
C GLN A 17 20.52 -21.18 -31.24
N PHE A 18 19.35 -20.76 -31.73
CA PHE A 18 19.25 -19.63 -32.65
C PHE A 18 19.65 -18.32 -31.96
N ILE A 19 19.15 -18.06 -30.76
CA ILE A 19 19.48 -16.84 -30.02
C ILE A 19 20.97 -16.78 -29.72
N HIS A 20 21.58 -17.90 -29.30
CA HIS A 20 23.02 -17.97 -29.09
C HIS A 20 23.81 -17.64 -30.35
N LYS A 21 23.44 -18.23 -31.51
CA LYS A 21 24.10 -17.91 -32.79
C LYS A 21 23.93 -16.44 -33.17
N LEU A 22 22.76 -15.85 -32.93
CA LEU A 22 22.48 -14.43 -33.20
C LEU A 22 23.34 -13.51 -32.32
N GLN A 23 23.41 -13.79 -31.02
CA GLN A 23 24.24 -13.05 -30.08
C GLN A 23 25.73 -13.20 -30.42
N ASP A 24 26.19 -14.40 -30.75
CA ASP A 24 27.57 -14.68 -31.13
C ASP A 24 27.94 -13.97 -32.44
N PHE A 25 27.04 -14.00 -33.44
CA PHE A 25 27.21 -13.26 -34.68
C PHE A 25 27.34 -11.76 -34.42
N TYR A 26 26.46 -11.18 -33.61
CA TYR A 26 26.54 -9.75 -33.30
C TYR A 26 27.81 -9.39 -32.55
N GLN A 27 28.18 -10.19 -31.55
CA GLN A 27 29.39 -9.96 -30.76
C GLN A 27 30.67 -10.19 -31.56
N LYS A 28 30.74 -11.14 -32.48
CA LYS A 28 32.01 -11.51 -33.14
C LYS A 28 32.14 -10.99 -34.56
N LYS A 29 31.04 -10.81 -35.29
CA LYS A 29 31.04 -10.59 -36.73
C LYS A 29 30.56 -9.20 -37.13
N VAL A 30 29.79 -8.51 -36.29
CA VAL A 30 29.38 -7.13 -36.58
C VAL A 30 30.51 -6.16 -36.23
N PHE A 31 30.98 -5.44 -37.25
CA PHE A 31 31.95 -4.38 -37.10
C PHE A 31 31.23 -3.09 -36.72
N LEU A 32 31.51 -2.60 -35.50
CA LEU A 32 31.02 -1.32 -35.01
C LEU A 32 32.17 -0.32 -34.98
N ALA A 33 31.88 0.94 -35.33
CA ALA A 33 32.82 2.04 -35.16
C ALA A 33 33.31 2.11 -33.70
N CYS A 34 34.52 2.65 -33.47
CA CYS A 34 35.14 2.67 -32.14
C CYS A 34 34.23 3.28 -31.07
N GLU A 35 33.54 4.36 -31.39
CA GLU A 35 32.59 5.07 -30.52
C GLU A 35 31.37 4.23 -30.15
N MET A 36 31.02 3.22 -30.97
CA MET A 36 29.85 2.36 -30.79
C MET A 36 30.19 0.99 -30.21
N LYS A 37 31.45 0.73 -29.83
CA LYS A 37 31.85 -0.56 -29.26
C LYS A 37 31.08 -0.94 -27.99
N TYR A 38 30.57 0.02 -27.23
CA TYR A 38 29.72 -0.23 -26.06
C TYR A 38 28.41 -0.95 -26.43
N LEU A 39 27.92 -0.81 -27.67
CA LEU A 39 26.71 -1.48 -28.16
C LEU A 39 26.95 -2.96 -28.47
N LYS A 40 28.19 -3.43 -28.51
CA LYS A 40 28.53 -4.82 -28.91
C LYS A 40 27.89 -5.87 -28.00
N ASN A 41 27.66 -5.53 -26.74
CA ASN A 41 26.98 -6.38 -25.76
C ASN A 41 25.48 -6.10 -25.63
N SER A 42 24.93 -5.14 -26.37
CA SER A 42 23.53 -4.75 -26.22
C SER A 42 22.49 -5.85 -26.56
N PRO A 43 22.72 -6.81 -27.49
CA PRO A 43 21.79 -7.94 -27.67
C PRO A 43 22.03 -9.09 -26.69
N CYS A 44 23.02 -8.97 -25.79
CA CYS A 44 23.40 -10.03 -24.86
C CYS A 44 22.40 -10.06 -23.71
N VAL A 45 21.39 -10.89 -23.92
CA VAL A 45 20.30 -11.16 -22.99
C VAL A 45 20.46 -12.58 -22.52
N ARG A 46 20.43 -12.77 -21.20
CA ARG A 46 20.47 -14.09 -20.59
C ARG A 46 19.23 -14.88 -21.07
N LEU A 47 19.39 -16.13 -21.48
CA LEU A 47 18.26 -16.91 -22.01
C LEU A 47 17.34 -17.38 -20.88
N TRP A 48 16.08 -17.70 -21.19
CA TRP A 48 15.13 -18.27 -20.23
C TRP A 48 15.59 -19.61 -19.62
N ASN A 49 16.45 -20.36 -20.31
CA ASN A 49 17.02 -21.61 -19.84
C ASN A 49 18.39 -21.44 -19.15
N ASP A 50 18.85 -20.21 -18.92
CA ASP A 50 20.07 -19.98 -18.16
C ASP A 50 19.96 -20.52 -16.74
N VAL A 51 21.01 -21.20 -16.27
CA VAL A 51 20.99 -21.92 -14.98
C VAL A 51 20.73 -21.00 -13.80
N LEU A 52 21.36 -19.82 -13.75
CA LEU A 52 21.15 -18.88 -12.64
C LEU A 52 19.75 -18.31 -12.68
N LEU A 53 19.27 -17.87 -13.85
CA LEU A 53 17.92 -17.34 -13.99
C LEU A 53 16.87 -18.39 -13.61
N VAL A 54 16.96 -19.61 -14.15
CA VAL A 54 16.03 -20.70 -13.84
C VAL A 54 16.03 -21.00 -12.34
N SER A 55 17.21 -21.03 -11.70
CA SER A 55 17.29 -21.24 -10.25
C SER A 55 16.59 -20.15 -9.44
N VAL A 56 16.64 -18.88 -9.89
CA VAL A 56 15.91 -17.76 -9.29
C VAL A 56 14.40 -17.92 -9.50
N LEU A 57 13.95 -18.18 -10.74
CA LEU A 57 12.53 -18.33 -11.06
C LEU A 57 11.90 -19.50 -10.29
N LYS A 58 12.63 -20.61 -10.14
CA LYS A 58 12.23 -21.77 -9.32
C LYS A 58 12.31 -21.52 -7.80
N GLY A 59 12.92 -20.41 -7.37
CA GLY A 59 13.08 -20.07 -5.95
C GLY A 59 14.20 -20.83 -5.23
N GLN A 60 15.07 -21.51 -5.98
CA GLN A 60 16.25 -22.21 -5.45
C GLN A 60 17.39 -21.24 -5.15
N ASN A 61 17.44 -20.10 -5.85
CA ASN A 61 18.40 -19.03 -5.60
C ASN A 61 17.67 -17.74 -5.20
N VAL A 62 17.77 -17.37 -3.92
CA VAL A 62 17.16 -16.16 -3.36
C VAL A 62 18.13 -14.98 -3.24
N LEU A 63 19.37 -15.15 -3.67
CA LEU A 63 20.43 -14.14 -3.58
C LEU A 63 20.71 -13.46 -4.92
N GLY A 64 20.29 -14.06 -6.04
CA GLY A 64 20.52 -13.54 -7.38
C GLY A 64 21.97 -13.67 -7.85
N TYR A 65 22.78 -14.51 -7.20
CA TYR A 65 24.14 -14.81 -7.67
C TYR A 65 24.55 -16.25 -7.37
N ARG A 66 25.56 -16.76 -8.08
CA ARG A 66 26.21 -18.04 -7.82
C ARG A 66 27.72 -17.91 -7.96
N MET A 67 28.47 -18.85 -7.39
CA MET A 67 29.90 -18.98 -7.65
C MET A 67 30.09 -19.93 -8.84
N ASP A 68 30.67 -19.43 -9.93
CA ASP A 68 31.02 -20.22 -11.11
C ASP A 68 32.54 -20.18 -11.31
N LYS A 69 33.20 -21.34 -11.10
CA LYS A 69 34.66 -21.49 -11.21
C LYS A 69 35.45 -20.41 -10.44
N GLY A 70 35.00 -20.12 -9.22
CA GLY A 70 35.61 -19.11 -8.33
C GLY A 70 35.23 -17.66 -8.63
N LYS A 71 34.45 -17.39 -9.69
CA LYS A 71 33.95 -16.05 -10.03
C LYS A 71 32.48 -15.91 -9.63
N LYS A 72 32.12 -14.74 -9.10
CA LYS A 72 30.73 -14.42 -8.76
C LYS A 72 29.94 -14.08 -10.03
N ASP A 73 29.03 -14.96 -10.43
CA ASP A 73 28.07 -14.73 -11.50
C ASP A 73 26.79 -14.12 -10.90
N VAL A 74 26.51 -12.86 -11.22
CA VAL A 74 25.36 -12.10 -10.71
C VAL A 74 24.28 -12.01 -11.78
N LEU A 75 23.02 -12.15 -11.36
CA LEU A 75 21.86 -11.93 -12.22
C LEU A 75 21.69 -10.41 -12.44
N PHE A 76 22.42 -9.91 -13.42
CA PHE A 76 22.33 -8.54 -13.90
C PHE A 76 21.71 -8.52 -15.30
N GLU A 77 20.70 -7.67 -15.51
CA GLU A 77 20.06 -7.48 -16.80
C GLU A 77 19.77 -5.99 -17.05
N PRO A 78 19.88 -5.49 -18.29
CA PRO A 78 19.46 -4.12 -18.62
C PRO A 78 17.98 -3.90 -18.28
N ILE A 79 17.60 -2.69 -17.86
CA ILE A 79 16.22 -2.36 -17.48
C ILE A 79 15.19 -2.70 -18.56
N SER A 80 15.55 -2.55 -19.84
CA SER A 80 14.68 -2.94 -20.96
C SER A 80 14.35 -4.44 -20.97
N VAL A 81 15.30 -5.29 -20.59
CA VAL A 81 15.11 -6.74 -20.48
C VAL A 81 14.26 -7.06 -19.26
N VAL A 82 14.51 -6.39 -18.13
CA VAL A 82 13.72 -6.55 -16.89
C VAL A 82 12.25 -6.22 -17.16
N GLN A 83 11.97 -5.12 -17.87
CA GLN A 83 10.62 -4.73 -18.29
C GLN A 83 9.96 -5.78 -19.19
N LEU A 84 10.67 -6.27 -20.21
CA LEU A 84 10.15 -7.30 -21.12
C LEU A 84 9.86 -8.62 -20.39
N ARG A 85 10.75 -9.06 -19.49
CA ARG A 85 10.49 -10.25 -18.67
C ARG A 85 9.29 -10.06 -17.76
N SER A 86 9.15 -8.86 -17.20
CA SER A 86 8.02 -8.52 -16.33
C SER A 86 6.71 -8.52 -17.12
N GLU A 87 6.71 -7.97 -18.33
CA GLU A 87 5.59 -8.02 -19.28
C GLU A 87 5.20 -9.47 -19.59
N LEU A 88 6.16 -10.32 -19.98
CA LEU A 88 5.89 -11.71 -20.33
C LEU A 88 5.35 -12.52 -19.16
N LEU A 89 5.96 -12.39 -17.97
CA LEU A 89 5.52 -13.12 -16.78
C LEU A 89 4.14 -12.67 -16.30
N GLN A 90 3.79 -11.38 -16.46
CA GLN A 90 2.43 -10.89 -16.21
C GLN A 90 1.42 -11.49 -17.20
N HIS A 91 1.74 -11.49 -18.50
CA HIS A 91 0.87 -12.08 -19.52
C HIS A 91 0.64 -13.58 -19.31
N GLN A 92 1.64 -14.29 -18.77
CA GLN A 92 1.55 -15.72 -18.45
C GLN A 92 0.96 -15.99 -17.05
N HIS A 93 0.54 -14.97 -16.31
CA HIS A 93 0.08 -15.06 -14.91
C HIS A 93 1.10 -15.74 -13.97
N ARG A 94 2.40 -15.72 -14.31
CA ARG A 94 3.50 -16.31 -13.53
C ARG A 94 4.00 -15.34 -12.45
N TYR A 95 3.09 -14.75 -11.69
CA TYR A 95 3.39 -13.71 -10.70
C TYR A 95 4.37 -14.17 -9.61
N ARG A 96 4.34 -15.45 -9.22
CA ARG A 96 5.27 -16.01 -8.23
C ARG A 96 6.71 -15.93 -8.70
N GLU A 97 6.95 -16.22 -9.96
CA GLU A 97 8.27 -16.17 -10.57
C GLU A 97 8.72 -14.72 -10.81
N LEU A 98 7.77 -13.86 -11.18
CA LEU A 98 8.00 -12.42 -11.29
C LEU A 98 8.47 -11.81 -9.96
N CYS A 99 7.80 -12.13 -8.85
CA CYS A 99 8.22 -11.70 -7.52
C CYS A 99 9.64 -12.18 -7.17
N ARG A 100 9.95 -13.46 -7.44
CA ARG A 100 11.28 -14.02 -7.18
C ARG A 100 12.37 -13.30 -7.98
N TYR A 101 12.08 -13.06 -9.25
CA TYR A 101 12.98 -12.38 -10.17
C TYR A 101 13.25 -10.92 -9.74
N LEU A 102 12.20 -10.11 -9.56
CA LEU A 102 12.33 -8.68 -9.23
C LEU A 102 13.05 -8.44 -7.88
N ARG A 103 12.93 -9.38 -6.94
CA ARG A 103 13.60 -9.29 -5.63
C ARG A 103 15.13 -9.37 -5.73
N VAL A 104 15.68 -10.06 -6.73
CA VAL A 104 17.12 -10.41 -6.73
C VAL A 104 17.87 -9.93 -7.97
N VAL A 105 17.18 -9.67 -9.09
CA VAL A 105 17.83 -9.13 -10.29
C VAL A 105 18.42 -7.75 -10.01
N GLN A 106 19.56 -7.46 -10.63
CA GLN A 106 20.18 -6.14 -10.66
C GLN A 106 20.02 -5.52 -12.04
N SER A 107 19.89 -4.19 -12.09
CA SER A 107 19.63 -3.44 -13.31
C SER A 107 20.48 -2.18 -13.39
N ASN A 108 20.68 -1.66 -14.60
CA ASN A 108 21.47 -0.46 -14.86
C ASN A 108 20.73 0.87 -14.60
N ASP A 109 19.41 0.83 -14.38
CA ASP A 109 18.59 2.01 -14.07
C ASP A 109 17.87 1.78 -12.73
N SER A 110 18.37 2.39 -11.66
CA SER A 110 17.84 2.19 -10.31
C SER A 110 16.45 2.78 -10.12
N THR A 111 16.14 3.89 -10.80
CA THR A 111 14.86 4.60 -10.64
C THR A 111 13.72 3.82 -11.29
N LEU A 112 13.87 3.46 -12.57
CA LEU A 112 12.87 2.65 -13.28
C LEU A 112 12.75 1.26 -12.66
N PHE A 113 13.86 0.71 -12.17
CA PHE A 113 13.81 -0.59 -11.50
C PHE A 113 13.11 -0.54 -10.14
N GLN A 114 13.25 0.55 -9.38
CA GLN A 114 12.52 0.73 -8.13
C GLN A 114 11.01 0.77 -8.37
N GLN A 115 10.54 1.44 -9.43
CA GLN A 115 9.12 1.48 -9.81
C GLN A 115 8.56 0.07 -10.06
N LEU A 116 9.32 -0.80 -10.72
CA LEU A 116 8.94 -2.20 -10.92
C LEU A 116 8.97 -3.01 -9.61
N ARG A 117 9.97 -2.78 -8.74
CA ARG A 117 10.05 -3.45 -7.45
C ARG A 117 8.91 -3.07 -6.51
N ASP A 118 8.42 -1.84 -6.61
CA ASP A 118 7.28 -1.37 -5.82
C ASP A 118 5.97 -2.08 -6.18
N LEU A 119 5.91 -2.75 -7.34
CA LEU A 119 4.79 -3.61 -7.73
C LEU A 119 4.83 -5.02 -7.12
N VAL A 120 5.94 -5.43 -6.48
CA VAL A 120 6.06 -6.77 -5.86
C VAL A 120 4.91 -7.07 -4.90
N PRO A 121 4.47 -6.16 -4.01
CA PRO A 121 3.30 -6.40 -3.18
C PRO A 121 2.01 -6.64 -3.97
N PHE A 122 1.78 -5.87 -5.04
CA PHE A 122 0.61 -6.06 -5.91
C PHE A 122 0.63 -7.44 -6.56
N PHE A 123 1.78 -7.91 -7.05
CA PHE A 123 1.91 -9.27 -7.58
C PHE A 123 1.71 -10.37 -6.53
N PHE A 124 2.06 -10.12 -5.26
CA PHE A 124 1.67 -11.02 -4.17
C PHE A 124 0.16 -11.00 -3.90
N CYS A 125 -0.51 -9.85 -4.05
CA CYS A 125 -1.97 -9.79 -4.01
C CYS A 125 -2.56 -10.66 -5.11
N LEU A 126 -2.08 -10.56 -6.36
CA LEU A 126 -2.57 -11.39 -7.49
C LEU A 126 -2.35 -12.91 -7.30
N LEU A 127 -1.48 -13.32 -6.37
CA LEU A 127 -1.29 -14.72 -5.97
C LEU A 127 -2.21 -15.17 -4.83
N GLY A 128 -3.10 -14.29 -4.35
CA GLY A 128 -3.90 -14.49 -3.13
C GLY A 128 -3.10 -14.50 -1.83
N ASN A 129 -1.85 -14.02 -1.85
CA ASN A 129 -0.98 -14.04 -0.67
C ASN A 129 -0.85 -12.66 -0.03
N PHE A 130 -1.93 -12.22 0.63
CA PHE A 130 -1.99 -10.91 1.29
C PHE A 130 -0.99 -10.76 2.44
N SER A 131 -0.67 -11.83 3.16
CA SER A 131 0.37 -11.79 4.19
C SER A 131 1.73 -11.39 3.60
N SER A 132 2.12 -12.01 2.49
CA SER A 132 3.37 -11.65 1.80
C SER A 132 3.30 -10.27 1.16
N ALA A 133 2.13 -9.86 0.63
CA ALA A 133 1.94 -8.51 0.11
C ALA A 133 2.21 -7.45 1.19
N ILE A 134 1.61 -7.59 2.38
CA ILE A 134 1.81 -6.68 3.52
C ILE A 134 3.27 -6.67 3.97
N MET A 135 3.92 -7.84 4.09
CA MET A 135 5.35 -7.88 4.46
C MET A 135 6.24 -7.14 3.46
N ASN A 136 5.90 -7.17 2.17
CA ASN A 136 6.66 -6.47 1.12
C ASN A 136 6.23 -4.99 0.95
N LEU A 137 5.06 -4.57 1.46
CA LEU A 137 4.68 -3.17 1.54
C LEU A 137 5.45 -2.41 2.62
N PHE A 138 5.79 -3.11 3.71
CA PHE A 138 6.40 -2.52 4.90
C PHE A 138 7.74 -3.16 5.31
N PRO A 139 8.70 -3.36 4.39
CA PRO A 139 10.04 -3.77 4.77
C PRO A 139 10.70 -2.70 5.66
N PRO A 140 11.67 -3.07 6.51
CA PRO A 140 12.33 -2.14 7.42
C PRO A 140 13.01 -0.95 6.72
N ALA A 141 13.46 -1.14 5.48
CA ALA A 141 14.11 -0.11 4.68
C ALA A 141 13.42 0.01 3.32
N ASN A 142 13.28 1.25 2.84
CA ASN A 142 12.74 1.59 1.52
C ASN A 142 11.34 0.99 1.23
N ALA A 143 10.44 1.08 2.21
CA ALA A 143 9.08 0.55 2.12
C ALA A 143 8.29 1.14 0.94
N PRO A 144 7.72 0.32 0.04
CA PRO A 144 6.83 0.80 -1.02
C PRO A 144 5.67 1.66 -0.49
N ALA A 145 5.15 1.35 0.70
CA ALA A 145 4.09 2.11 1.34
C ALA A 145 4.47 3.58 1.61
N SER A 146 5.76 3.94 1.73
CA SER A 146 6.16 5.33 1.93
C SER A 146 5.99 6.21 0.69
N ARG A 147 5.72 5.58 -0.47
CA ARG A 147 5.46 6.24 -1.75
C ARG A 147 3.97 6.20 -2.14
N PHE A 148 3.10 5.76 -1.23
CA PHE A 148 1.67 5.74 -1.50
C PHE A 148 1.13 7.16 -1.63
N SER A 149 0.42 7.40 -2.73
CA SER A 149 -0.59 8.46 -2.80
C SER A 149 -1.89 8.00 -2.14
N PRO A 150 -2.81 8.93 -1.80
CA PRO A 150 -4.14 8.58 -1.30
C PRO A 150 -4.88 7.56 -2.18
N GLN A 151 -4.83 7.73 -3.50
CA GLN A 151 -5.50 6.83 -4.44
C GLN A 151 -4.90 5.43 -4.44
N LEU A 152 -3.56 5.31 -4.35
CA LEU A 152 -2.90 4.01 -4.23
C LEU A 152 -3.27 3.30 -2.93
N PHE A 153 -3.33 4.04 -1.83
CA PHE A 153 -3.81 3.50 -0.56
C PHE A 153 -5.22 2.93 -0.70
N LEU A 154 -6.15 3.67 -1.30
CA LEU A 154 -7.53 3.24 -1.49
C LEU A 154 -7.63 2.02 -2.41
N VAL A 155 -6.79 1.92 -3.44
CA VAL A 155 -6.71 0.73 -4.30
C VAL A 155 -6.28 -0.49 -3.49
N PHE A 156 -5.20 -0.40 -2.70
CA PHE A 156 -4.76 -1.53 -1.87
C PHE A 156 -5.78 -1.88 -0.78
N LEU A 157 -6.40 -0.87 -0.16
CA LEU A 157 -7.46 -1.08 0.82
C LEU A 157 -8.62 -1.87 0.21
N ARG A 158 -9.07 -1.49 -1.00
CA ARG A 158 -10.09 -2.23 -1.75
C ARG A 158 -9.63 -3.65 -2.08
N ILE A 159 -8.41 -3.84 -2.58
CA ILE A 159 -7.87 -5.19 -2.89
C ILE A 159 -7.97 -6.11 -1.67
N PHE A 160 -7.53 -5.63 -0.50
CA PHE A 160 -7.57 -6.41 0.73
C PHE A 160 -9.00 -6.60 1.25
N GLN A 161 -9.88 -5.61 1.09
CA GLN A 161 -11.26 -5.65 1.57
C GLN A 161 -12.14 -6.57 0.72
N THR A 162 -11.94 -6.64 -0.59
CA THR A 162 -12.85 -7.36 -1.50
C THR A 162 -12.23 -8.59 -2.14
N ALA A 163 -10.93 -8.82 -1.96
CA ALA A 163 -10.17 -9.84 -2.66
C ALA A 163 -10.32 -9.80 -4.20
N THR A 164 -10.47 -8.59 -4.73
CA THR A 164 -10.51 -8.32 -6.18
C THR A 164 -9.36 -7.41 -6.57
N ALA A 165 -8.86 -7.50 -7.80
CA ALA A 165 -7.82 -6.61 -8.32
C ALA A 165 -8.16 -6.09 -9.73
N PRO A 166 -7.64 -4.92 -10.13
CA PRO A 166 -7.79 -4.44 -11.50
C PRO A 166 -7.06 -5.36 -12.48
N LYS A 167 -7.74 -5.76 -13.56
CA LYS A 167 -7.17 -6.56 -14.64
C LYS A 167 -6.33 -5.68 -15.55
N LEU A 168 -5.10 -5.40 -15.13
CA LEU A 168 -4.16 -4.56 -15.85
C LEU A 168 -2.77 -5.17 -15.84
N MET A 169 -2.06 -5.01 -16.95
CA MET A 169 -0.60 -5.13 -16.95
C MET A 169 -0.01 -3.80 -16.52
N VAL A 170 0.91 -3.84 -15.56
CA VAL A 170 1.47 -2.65 -14.94
C VAL A 170 3.00 -2.69 -14.92
N THR A 171 3.59 -1.51 -15.05
CA THR A 171 5.04 -1.27 -14.96
C THR A 171 5.41 -0.32 -13.82
N HIS A 172 4.43 0.39 -13.26
CA HIS A 172 4.55 1.24 -12.08
C HIS A 172 3.20 1.31 -11.34
N MET A 173 3.23 1.66 -10.04
CA MET A 173 2.06 1.57 -9.16
C MET A 173 0.92 2.50 -9.60
N GLU A 174 1.23 3.70 -10.08
CA GLU A 174 0.26 4.75 -10.40
C GLU A 174 -0.77 4.31 -11.46
N GLN A 175 -0.41 3.35 -12.31
CA GLN A 175 -1.31 2.76 -13.30
C GLN A 175 -2.49 2.00 -12.68
N LEU A 176 -2.34 1.55 -11.43
CA LEU A 176 -3.40 0.87 -10.68
C LEU A 176 -4.57 1.80 -10.34
N CYS A 177 -4.33 3.12 -10.31
CA CYS A 177 -5.35 4.13 -10.02
C CYS A 177 -6.26 4.46 -11.21
N SER A 178 -6.11 3.76 -12.35
CA SER A 178 -6.95 4.00 -13.53
C SER A 178 -8.42 3.64 -13.26
N SER A 179 -9.32 4.61 -13.42
CA SER A 179 -10.76 4.44 -13.19
C SER A 179 -11.46 3.54 -14.21
N SER A 180 -10.82 3.28 -15.36
CA SER A 180 -11.39 2.45 -16.45
C SER A 180 -11.14 0.95 -16.30
N ALA A 181 -10.39 0.53 -15.29
CA ALA A 181 -10.01 -0.86 -15.12
C ALA A 181 -11.16 -1.73 -14.62
N THR A 182 -11.39 -2.87 -15.27
CA THR A 182 -12.29 -3.91 -14.76
C THR A 182 -11.64 -4.62 -13.58
N TRP A 183 -12.38 -4.79 -12.49
CA TRP A 183 -11.92 -5.50 -11.29
C TRP A 183 -12.39 -6.96 -11.34
N GLU A 184 -11.48 -7.90 -11.12
CA GLU A 184 -11.77 -9.34 -11.13
C GLU A 184 -11.40 -9.97 -9.77
N PRO A 185 -12.10 -11.02 -9.34
CA PRO A 185 -11.70 -11.81 -8.17
C PRO A 185 -10.29 -12.36 -8.33
N ILE A 186 -9.52 -12.34 -7.23
CA ILE A 186 -8.19 -12.92 -7.18
C ILE A 186 -8.34 -14.42 -6.85
N GLU A 187 -7.71 -15.26 -7.67
CA GLU A 187 -7.73 -16.71 -7.46
C GLU A 187 -7.13 -17.08 -6.09
N ALA A 188 -7.84 -17.93 -5.33
CA ALA A 188 -7.43 -18.41 -4.01
C ALA A 188 -7.21 -17.31 -2.94
N ALA A 189 -7.81 -16.13 -3.11
CA ALA A 189 -7.80 -15.07 -2.11
C ALA A 189 -9.14 -14.94 -1.40
N GLU A 190 -9.11 -14.63 -0.10
CA GLU A 190 -10.28 -14.27 0.69
C GLU A 190 -10.15 -12.83 1.21
N PRO A 191 -11.25 -12.07 1.31
CA PRO A 191 -11.27 -10.78 1.98
C PRO A 191 -10.60 -10.81 3.35
N MET A 192 -9.77 -9.79 3.61
CA MET A 192 -9.11 -9.66 4.91
C MET A 192 -10.10 -9.34 6.03
N LYS A 193 -9.82 -9.86 7.23
CA LYS A 193 -10.58 -9.51 8.43
C LYS A 193 -10.41 -8.02 8.75
N CYS A 194 -11.45 -7.43 9.34
CA CYS A 194 -11.47 -6.00 9.73
C CYS A 194 -10.23 -5.60 10.55
N VAL A 195 -9.84 -6.41 11.54
CA VAL A 195 -8.64 -6.18 12.35
C VAL A 195 -7.35 -6.04 11.52
N ASP A 196 -7.21 -6.83 10.45
CA ASP A 196 -6.01 -6.81 9.62
C ASP A 196 -6.05 -5.66 8.59
N LEU A 197 -7.24 -5.25 8.15
CA LEU A 197 -7.45 -4.02 7.38
C LEU A 197 -7.07 -2.78 8.20
N VAL A 198 -7.49 -2.71 9.47
CA VAL A 198 -7.12 -1.62 10.38
C VAL A 198 -5.60 -1.58 10.59
N LYS A 199 -4.97 -2.74 10.84
CA LYS A 199 -3.51 -2.82 10.97
C LYS A 199 -2.79 -2.36 9.70
N PHE A 200 -3.23 -2.81 8.53
CA PHE A 200 -2.70 -2.35 7.25
C PHE A 200 -2.85 -0.82 7.12
N ALA A 201 -4.03 -0.29 7.41
CA ALA A 201 -4.35 1.10 7.14
C ALA A 201 -3.56 2.08 8.01
N LEU A 202 -3.58 1.85 9.32
CA LEU A 202 -2.82 2.66 10.28
C LEU A 202 -1.31 2.55 10.02
N ARG A 203 -0.82 1.38 9.55
CA ARG A 203 0.59 1.21 9.18
C ARG A 203 0.90 1.98 7.90
N ALA A 204 0.05 1.96 6.88
CA ALA A 204 0.22 2.78 5.66
C ALA A 204 0.27 4.28 5.98
N GLN A 205 -0.62 4.78 6.83
CA GLN A 205 -0.63 6.17 7.29
C GLN A 205 0.68 6.57 7.99
N ARG A 206 1.26 5.69 8.81
CA ARG A 206 2.58 5.94 9.44
C ARG A 206 3.73 6.07 8.44
N PHE A 207 3.64 5.43 7.27
CA PHE A 207 4.69 5.47 6.25
C PHE A 207 4.48 6.59 5.22
N SER A 208 3.25 7.06 5.00
CA SER A 208 2.94 8.11 4.02
C SER A 208 2.14 9.25 4.65
N SER A 209 2.79 10.41 4.78
CA SER A 209 2.14 11.64 5.27
C SER A 209 0.97 12.06 4.39
N SER A 210 1.03 11.80 3.08
CA SER A 210 -0.06 12.12 2.16
C SER A 210 -1.31 11.26 2.40
N VAL A 211 -1.14 10.00 2.79
CA VAL A 211 -2.26 9.11 3.17
C VAL A 211 -2.80 9.51 4.54
N LEU A 212 -1.92 9.92 5.46
CA LEU A 212 -2.29 10.34 6.81
C LEU A 212 -3.11 11.64 6.83
N SER A 213 -2.83 12.59 5.94
CA SER A 213 -3.56 13.87 5.89
C SER A 213 -4.82 13.85 5.03
N ASP A 214 -5.06 12.78 4.25
CA ASP A 214 -6.14 12.72 3.28
C ASP A 214 -7.48 12.28 3.89
N SER A 215 -8.49 13.13 3.73
CA SER A 215 -9.84 12.91 4.28
C SER A 215 -10.56 11.70 3.67
N GLN A 216 -10.33 11.38 2.40
CA GLN A 216 -10.96 10.23 1.74
C GLN A 216 -10.40 8.91 2.27
N CYS A 217 -9.09 8.87 2.55
CA CYS A 217 -8.42 7.73 3.20
C CYS A 217 -9.03 7.46 4.58
N TRP A 218 -9.20 8.50 5.40
CA TRP A 218 -9.85 8.38 6.71
C TRP A 218 -11.30 7.96 6.62
N THR A 219 -12.06 8.57 5.71
CA THR A 219 -13.47 8.24 5.50
C THR A 219 -13.64 6.76 5.13
N SER A 220 -12.81 6.26 4.21
CA SER A 220 -12.85 4.86 3.76
C SER A 220 -12.47 3.89 4.88
N LEU A 221 -11.47 4.23 5.69
CA LEU A 221 -11.09 3.43 6.85
C LEU A 221 -12.21 3.40 7.91
N LEU A 222 -12.79 4.55 8.23
CA LEU A 222 -13.90 4.65 9.18
C LEU A 222 -15.09 3.83 8.71
N GLN A 223 -15.45 3.87 7.43
CA GLN A 223 -16.55 3.05 6.89
C GLN A 223 -16.34 1.54 7.06
N ILE A 224 -15.09 1.07 7.15
CA ILE A 224 -14.78 -0.35 7.40
C ILE A 224 -15.07 -0.75 8.85
N VAL A 225 -14.74 0.10 9.82
CA VAL A 225 -14.89 -0.20 11.26
C VAL A 225 -16.22 0.27 11.84
N ASN A 226 -16.85 1.25 11.21
CA ASN A 226 -18.03 1.94 11.71
C ASN A 226 -19.30 1.29 11.15
N SER A 227 -19.52 0.04 11.56
CA SER A 227 -20.74 -0.69 11.22
C SER A 227 -21.98 0.05 11.76
N PRO A 228 -23.12 0.02 11.06
CA PRO A 228 -24.29 0.77 11.49
C PRO A 228 -24.75 0.35 12.89
N ALA A 229 -24.92 1.34 13.79
CA ALA A 229 -25.52 1.18 15.12
C ALA A 229 -24.83 0.16 16.05
N LEU A 230 -23.50 0.27 16.23
CA LEU A 230 -22.82 -0.48 17.27
C LEU A 230 -23.29 0.01 18.65
N PRO A 231 -23.68 -0.92 19.56
CA PRO A 231 -24.07 -0.52 20.91
C PRO A 231 -22.89 0.13 21.61
N ALA A 232 -23.16 1.20 22.36
CA ALA A 232 -22.15 1.88 23.17
C ALA A 232 -21.56 0.89 24.19
N PRO A 233 -20.22 0.76 24.26
CA PRO A 233 -19.56 -0.03 25.30
C PRO A 233 -19.86 0.48 26.70
N SER A 234 -19.47 -0.30 27.71
CA SER A 234 -19.53 0.18 29.10
C SER A 234 -18.63 1.40 29.32
N PRO A 235 -19.00 2.33 30.20
CA PRO A 235 -18.15 3.49 30.52
C PRO A 235 -16.74 3.11 30.98
N GLN A 236 -16.63 2.00 31.72
CA GLN A 236 -15.34 1.45 32.14
C GLN A 236 -14.47 1.08 30.94
N PHE A 237 -15.04 0.39 29.94
CA PHE A 237 -14.31 0.02 28.73
C PHE A 237 -13.87 1.25 27.93
N LEU A 238 -14.72 2.26 27.80
CA LEU A 238 -14.38 3.51 27.11
C LEU A 238 -13.21 4.25 27.78
N HIS A 239 -13.14 4.22 29.11
CA HIS A 239 -12.04 4.78 29.87
C HIS A 239 -10.75 3.97 29.69
N ASP A 240 -10.81 2.65 29.93
CA ASP A 240 -9.64 1.76 29.81
C ASP A 240 -9.07 1.73 28.38
N ALA A 241 -9.94 1.90 27.37
CA ALA A 241 -9.54 1.96 25.98
C ALA A 241 -8.62 3.15 25.66
N GLN A 242 -8.71 4.27 26.39
CA GLN A 242 -7.86 5.44 26.14
C GLN A 242 -6.37 5.11 26.30
N ASP A 243 -6.01 4.44 27.39
CA ASP A 243 -4.62 4.06 27.66
C ASP A 243 -4.10 3.02 26.67
N VAL A 244 -4.92 2.03 26.34
CA VAL A 244 -4.57 0.99 25.35
C VAL A 244 -4.35 1.61 23.97
N VAL A 245 -5.28 2.46 23.51
CA VAL A 245 -5.17 3.12 22.21
C VAL A 245 -3.96 4.05 22.18
N LYS A 246 -3.74 4.85 23.22
CA LYS A 246 -2.57 5.73 23.31
C LYS A 246 -1.26 4.94 23.26
N SER A 247 -1.16 3.84 24.02
CA SER A 247 -0.01 2.94 23.99
C SER A 247 0.26 2.40 22.57
N LEU A 248 -0.76 1.88 21.90
CA LEU A 248 -0.66 1.35 20.53
C LEU A 248 -0.23 2.40 19.51
N LEU A 249 -0.70 3.64 19.65
CA LEU A 249 -0.37 4.74 18.76
C LEU A 249 1.05 5.28 19.00
N CYS A 250 1.51 5.31 20.26
CA CYS A 250 2.87 5.71 20.62
C CYS A 250 3.91 4.65 20.22
N GLU A 251 3.55 3.37 20.23
CA GLU A 251 4.45 2.29 19.81
C GLU A 251 4.83 2.43 18.33
N LYS A 252 6.09 2.83 18.06
CA LYS A 252 6.71 2.84 16.72
C LYS A 252 6.99 1.43 16.17
N VAL A 253 6.39 0.39 16.76
CA VAL A 253 6.60 -0.99 16.35
C VAL A 253 5.94 -1.20 14.99
N SER A 254 6.72 -1.76 14.06
CA SER A 254 6.29 -1.99 12.68
C SER A 254 5.04 -2.88 12.59
N ASN A 255 4.85 -3.84 13.51
CA ASN A 255 3.77 -4.83 13.44
C ASN A 255 2.47 -4.48 14.18
N MET A 256 2.37 -3.33 14.86
CA MET A 256 1.19 -2.88 15.63
C MET A 256 0.38 -4.03 16.28
N PRO A 257 0.95 -4.70 17.31
CA PRO A 257 0.28 -5.82 17.95
C PRO A 257 -0.93 -5.33 18.77
N ILE A 258 -2.15 -5.54 18.26
CA ILE A 258 -3.37 -5.25 19.01
C ILE A 258 -3.56 -6.35 20.08
N PRO A 259 -3.62 -6.03 21.39
CA PRO A 259 -3.80 -7.00 22.46
C PRO A 259 -5.09 -7.79 22.27
N ARG A 260 -5.04 -9.10 22.52
CA ARG A 260 -6.24 -9.96 22.43
C ARG A 260 -7.31 -9.56 23.43
N THR A 261 -6.88 -9.18 24.64
CA THR A 261 -7.76 -8.71 25.72
C THR A 261 -8.55 -7.46 25.32
N PHE A 262 -7.97 -6.58 24.50
CA PHE A 262 -8.66 -5.39 24.00
C PHE A 262 -9.81 -5.72 23.05
N LEU A 263 -9.70 -6.83 22.31
CA LEU A 263 -10.70 -7.28 21.34
C LEU A 263 -11.69 -8.29 21.92
N GLU A 264 -11.56 -8.68 23.19
CA GLU A 264 -12.27 -9.83 23.75
C GLU A 264 -13.75 -9.56 24.02
N VAL A 265 -14.08 -8.38 24.56
CA VAL A 265 -15.43 -8.04 24.99
C VAL A 265 -16.23 -7.31 23.90
N TYR A 266 -15.62 -6.31 23.27
CA TYR A 266 -16.25 -5.46 22.27
C TYR A 266 -15.34 -5.31 21.03
N PRO A 267 -15.14 -6.38 20.22
CA PRO A 267 -14.15 -6.38 19.14
C PRO A 267 -14.36 -5.26 18.12
N ASP A 268 -15.59 -5.02 17.69
CA ASP A 268 -15.89 -4.02 16.66
C ASP A 268 -15.75 -2.59 17.23
N GLN A 269 -16.24 -2.35 18.45
CA GLN A 269 -16.10 -1.07 19.12
C GLN A 269 -14.64 -0.77 19.48
N ALA A 270 -13.85 -1.78 19.85
CA ALA A 270 -12.42 -1.65 20.11
C ALA A 270 -11.67 -1.18 18.85
N LEU A 271 -11.99 -1.76 17.68
CA LEU A 271 -11.42 -1.33 16.41
C LEU A 271 -11.87 0.08 16.02
N LEU A 272 -13.14 0.41 16.23
CA LEU A 272 -13.65 1.77 16.02
C LEU A 272 -12.93 2.78 16.91
N LEU A 273 -12.75 2.49 18.20
CA LEU A 273 -12.02 3.33 19.15
C LEU A 273 -10.55 3.50 18.76
N LEU A 274 -9.89 2.44 18.28
CA LEU A 274 -8.51 2.50 17.81
C LEU A 274 -8.36 3.44 16.62
N VAL A 275 -9.24 3.32 15.61
CA VAL A 275 -9.24 4.21 14.44
C VAL A 275 -9.61 5.64 14.85
N THR A 276 -10.56 5.79 15.76
CA THR A 276 -11.00 7.10 16.29
C THR A 276 -9.87 7.80 17.04
N GLY A 277 -9.13 7.08 17.90
CA GLY A 277 -7.98 7.66 18.60
C GLY A 277 -6.84 8.00 17.66
N ALA A 278 -6.62 7.19 16.60
CA ALA A 278 -5.64 7.50 15.57
C ALA A 278 -6.00 8.79 14.81
N LEU A 279 -7.29 8.96 14.49
CA LEU A 279 -7.81 10.18 13.89
C LEU A 279 -7.63 11.38 14.83
N GLY A 280 -7.97 11.24 16.11
CA GLY A 280 -7.76 12.29 17.10
C GLY A 280 -6.30 12.71 17.22
N ALA A 281 -5.38 11.75 17.28
CA ALA A 281 -3.95 12.01 17.28
C ALA A 281 -3.49 12.76 16.01
N GLN A 282 -4.02 12.38 14.84
CA GLN A 282 -3.72 13.08 13.59
C GLN A 282 -4.23 14.52 13.61
N ILE A 283 -5.44 14.76 14.09
CA ILE A 283 -6.00 16.11 14.13
C ILE A 283 -5.23 17.01 15.10
N LEU A 284 -4.69 16.46 16.19
CA LEU A 284 -3.82 17.17 17.12
C LEU A 284 -2.45 17.50 16.50
N ASP A 285 -1.95 16.70 15.56
CA ASP A 285 -0.65 16.90 14.91
C ASP A 285 -0.74 17.80 13.66
N ALA A 286 -1.84 17.68 12.89
CA ALA A 286 -2.05 18.43 11.66
C ALA A 286 -3.55 18.62 11.32
N SER A 287 -3.85 19.67 10.57
CA SER A 287 -5.23 19.96 10.13
C SER A 287 -5.76 18.86 9.20
N LEU A 288 -6.95 18.35 9.48
CA LEU A 288 -7.69 17.43 8.62
C LEU A 288 -8.66 18.21 7.75
N SER A 289 -8.50 18.23 6.43
CA SER A 289 -9.41 18.97 5.53
C SER A 289 -9.76 18.17 4.27
N PRO A 290 -11.05 18.10 3.88
CA PRO A 290 -12.23 18.47 4.67
C PRO A 290 -12.46 17.54 5.88
N ALA A 291 -12.88 18.10 7.01
CA ALA A 291 -13.18 17.36 8.24
C ALA A 291 -14.61 16.81 8.27
N LEU A 292 -15.57 17.54 7.69
CA LEU A 292 -17.00 17.24 7.75
C LEU A 292 -17.33 15.85 7.17
N PRO A 293 -16.83 15.43 5.99
CA PRO A 293 -17.10 14.08 5.47
C PRO A 293 -16.58 12.99 6.40
N VAL A 294 -15.42 13.20 7.01
CA VAL A 294 -14.82 12.24 7.95
C VAL A 294 -15.69 12.09 9.19
N LEU A 295 -16.07 13.20 9.82
CA LEU A 295 -16.90 13.20 11.03
C LEU A 295 -18.33 12.71 10.76
N SER A 296 -18.84 12.93 9.56
CA SER A 296 -20.15 12.45 9.12
C SER A 296 -20.25 10.92 9.11
N THR A 297 -19.13 10.19 9.05
CA THR A 297 -19.14 8.73 9.13
C THR A 297 -19.68 8.24 10.48
N PHE A 298 -19.51 9.01 11.56
CA PHE A 298 -19.97 8.67 12.92
C PHE A 298 -21.48 8.81 13.15
N LYS A 299 -22.29 9.18 12.13
CA LYS A 299 -23.75 9.32 12.27
C LYS A 299 -24.42 8.13 12.95
N GLY A 300 -23.92 6.90 12.70
CA GLY A 300 -24.45 5.68 13.31
C GLY A 300 -23.92 5.36 14.72
N ASN A 301 -22.87 6.04 15.18
CA ASN A 301 -22.14 5.73 16.41
C ASN A 301 -21.68 7.03 17.11
N LEU A 302 -22.64 7.83 17.56
CA LEU A 302 -22.38 9.14 18.18
C LEU A 302 -21.53 9.04 19.45
N TRP A 303 -21.57 7.92 20.17
CA TRP A 303 -20.74 7.69 21.35
C TRP A 303 -19.24 7.70 21.02
N ALA A 304 -18.83 7.21 19.84
CA ALA A 304 -17.43 7.23 19.42
C ALA A 304 -17.00 8.64 19.01
N LEU A 305 -17.90 9.42 18.41
CA LEU A 305 -17.66 10.84 18.11
C LEU A 305 -17.53 11.67 19.39
N GLN A 306 -18.37 11.41 20.40
CA GLN A 306 -18.23 12.03 21.71
C GLN A 306 -16.88 11.71 22.33
N TRP A 307 -16.46 10.44 22.30
CA TRP A 307 -15.16 9.99 22.80
C TRP A 307 -13.97 10.66 22.08
N LEU A 308 -14.08 10.89 20.76
CA LEU A 308 -13.11 11.69 19.99
C LEU A 308 -13.01 13.12 20.53
N PHE A 309 -14.15 13.79 20.72
CA PHE A 309 -14.18 15.17 21.19
C PHE A 309 -13.69 15.31 22.62
N GLU A 310 -14.00 14.36 23.51
CA GLU A 310 -13.44 14.32 24.87
C GLU A 310 -11.91 14.25 24.85
N SER A 311 -11.35 13.45 23.93
CA SER A 311 -9.89 13.34 23.75
C SER A 311 -9.28 14.65 23.21
N LEU A 312 -9.96 15.33 22.28
CA LEU A 312 -9.52 16.60 21.71
C LEU A 312 -9.68 17.78 22.66
N ALA A 313 -10.70 17.77 23.53
CA ALA A 313 -10.98 18.82 24.50
C ALA A 313 -9.87 19.00 25.54
N GLN A 314 -8.97 18.01 25.68
CA GLN A 314 -7.73 18.15 26.44
C GLN A 314 -6.83 19.28 25.89
N SER A 315 -7.01 19.67 24.62
CA SER A 315 -6.36 20.81 23.99
C SER A 315 -7.37 21.82 23.44
N LYS A 316 -7.61 22.89 24.21
CA LYS A 316 -8.59 23.93 23.89
C LYS A 316 -8.36 24.59 22.53
N GLU A 317 -7.11 24.82 22.14
CA GLU A 317 -6.75 25.47 20.86
C GLU A 317 -7.10 24.60 19.65
N HIS A 318 -6.74 23.32 19.68
CA HIS A 318 -7.03 22.39 18.59
C HIS A 318 -8.53 22.13 18.46
N PHE A 319 -9.24 22.02 19.59
CA PHE A 319 -10.68 21.84 19.59
C PHE A 319 -11.42 23.04 18.94
N GLU A 320 -11.04 24.27 19.28
CA GLU A 320 -11.57 25.49 18.65
C GLU A 320 -11.25 25.55 17.15
N SER A 321 -10.03 25.18 16.75
CA SER A 321 -9.61 25.16 15.33
C SER A 321 -10.48 24.21 14.49
N ILE A 322 -10.68 22.98 14.96
CA ILE A 322 -11.55 22.00 14.29
C ILE A 322 -12.98 22.51 14.20
N ARG A 323 -13.50 23.09 15.29
CA ARG A 323 -14.87 23.61 15.34
C ARG A 323 -15.08 24.71 14.31
N GLN A 324 -14.13 25.64 14.20
CA GLN A 324 -14.16 26.70 13.19
C GLN A 324 -14.11 26.12 11.78
N GLN A 325 -13.26 25.12 11.55
CA GLN A 325 -13.13 24.47 10.25
C GLN A 325 -14.43 23.75 9.84
N ILE A 326 -15.05 22.98 10.74
CA ILE A 326 -16.33 22.33 10.50
C ILE A 326 -17.41 23.37 10.18
N THR A 327 -17.44 24.48 10.92
CA THR A 327 -18.41 25.56 10.71
C THR A 327 -18.26 26.18 9.33
N LEU A 328 -17.01 26.41 8.89
CA LEU A 328 -16.70 26.95 7.58
C LEU A 328 -17.05 25.96 6.45
N GLU A 329 -16.72 24.68 6.62
CA GLU A 329 -17.10 23.63 5.66
C GLU A 329 -18.63 23.49 5.55
N ALA A 330 -19.35 23.53 6.67
CA ALA A 330 -20.80 23.46 6.71
C ALA A 330 -21.47 24.69 6.07
N ALA A 331 -20.91 25.89 6.24
CA ALA A 331 -21.40 27.09 5.56
C ALA A 331 -21.27 26.99 4.02
N ASN A 332 -20.26 26.25 3.55
CA ASN A 332 -19.99 26.03 2.13
C ASN A 332 -20.71 24.82 1.54
N THR A 333 -21.36 23.98 2.37
CA THR A 333 -21.99 22.72 1.95
C THR A 333 -23.50 22.79 2.22
N THR A 334 -24.35 22.43 1.25
CA THR A 334 -25.82 22.55 1.36
C THR A 334 -26.45 21.60 2.40
N GLU A 335 -25.68 20.68 3.00
CA GLU A 335 -26.10 19.77 4.08
C GLU A 335 -26.04 20.46 5.47
N SER A 336 -26.88 21.48 5.66
CA SER A 336 -26.90 22.36 6.83
C SER A 336 -27.41 21.71 8.14
N SER A 337 -28.14 20.58 8.10
CA SER A 337 -28.86 20.09 9.29
C SER A 337 -28.00 19.36 10.33
N LEU A 338 -26.88 18.75 9.93
CA LEU A 338 -26.04 17.98 10.85
C LEU A 338 -25.03 18.85 11.60
N ALA A 339 -24.42 19.81 10.90
CA ALA A 339 -23.51 20.77 11.51
C ALA A 339 -24.20 21.67 12.55
N ALA A 340 -25.47 22.02 12.32
CA ALA A 340 -26.27 22.82 13.25
C ALA A 340 -26.53 22.11 14.59
N GLY A 341 -26.80 20.79 14.55
CA GLY A 341 -26.97 19.99 15.77
C GLY A 341 -25.69 19.85 16.60
N TRP A 342 -24.52 19.81 15.95
CA TRP A 342 -23.21 19.68 16.60
C TRP A 342 -22.76 20.95 17.33
N ILE A 343 -23.15 22.12 16.83
CA ILE A 343 -22.86 23.42 17.46
C ILE A 343 -23.73 23.63 18.71
N GLN A 344 -24.97 23.11 18.71
CA GLN A 344 -25.88 23.25 19.86
C GLN A 344 -25.51 22.33 21.04
N SER A 345 -25.11 21.08 20.81
CA SER A 345 -24.74 20.16 21.89
C SER A 345 -23.46 20.57 22.65
N SER A 346 -22.54 21.26 21.98
CA SER A 346 -21.30 21.76 22.57
C SER A 346 -21.46 23.08 23.35
N GLN A 347 -22.57 23.81 23.17
CA GLN A 347 -22.89 25.00 23.98
C GLN A 347 -23.59 24.66 25.31
N GLN A 348 -24.21 23.48 25.44
CA GLN A 348 -24.98 23.10 26.63
C GLN A 348 -24.15 22.48 27.77
N GLN A 349 -22.86 22.18 27.57
CA GLN A 349 -22.00 21.60 28.61
C GLN A 349 -20.99 22.58 29.23
N SER A 350 -21.01 23.87 28.84
CA SER A 350 -20.19 24.91 29.46
C SER A 350 -21.04 25.86 30.31
N LEU A 351 -21.59 25.38 31.43
CA LEU A 351 -22.02 26.18 32.58
C LEU A 351 -22.47 25.24 33.72
N PRO A 352 -21.65 24.99 34.75
CA PRO A 352 -22.19 24.88 36.10
C PRO A 352 -22.47 26.31 36.57
N GLU A 353 -23.75 26.65 36.70
CA GLU A 353 -24.18 27.82 37.46
C GLU A 353 -23.61 27.72 38.87
N ALA A 354 -22.81 28.72 39.24
CA ALA A 354 -22.48 28.95 40.63
C ALA A 354 -23.73 29.52 41.32
N THR A 355 -24.30 28.72 42.23
CA THR A 355 -25.10 29.20 43.36
C THR A 355 -24.71 28.42 44.59
#